data_AF-A0A2T4WQN4-F1
#
_entry.id   AF-A0A2T4WQN4-F1
#
_cell.length_a   1.000
_cell.length_b   1.000
_cell.length_c   1.000
_cell.angle_alpha   90.00
_cell.angle_beta   90.00
_cell.angle_gamma   90.00
#
_symmetry.space_group_name_H-M   'P 1'
#
loop_
_entity.id
_entity.type
_entity.pdbx_description
1 polymer ?
#
loop_
_entity_poly.entity_id
_entity_poly.type
_entity_poly.pdbx_seq_one_letter_code
_entity_poly.pdbx_strand_id
1 'polypeptide(L)'
;MLPQDELNTMKTPQKTNPINFSIKGKAMAELIKNLKEIQVIHHSLPSYDLGRIKTSISFSSLIKLKLGDTLRVVIYPNEPHLRQAEKALKP
;
A
#
# COMPACT_ATOMS: atom_id res chain seq x y z
N MET A 1 1.43 20.45 13.07
CA MET A 1 2.91 20.41 13.14
C MET A 1 3.43 20.99 11.84
N LEU A 2 4.15 22.11 11.90
CA LEU A 2 4.80 22.69 10.72
C LEU A 2 6.09 21.88 10.44
N PRO A 3 6.42 21.57 9.18
CA PRO A 3 7.69 20.91 8.85
C PRO A 3 8.87 21.80 9.30
N GLN A 4 9.94 21.20 9.83
CA GLN A 4 11.16 21.92 10.17
C GLN A 4 11.87 22.42 8.90
N ASP A 5 12.52 23.59 8.99
CA ASP A 5 13.12 24.32 7.86
C ASP A 5 14.28 23.58 7.16
N GLU A 6 14.91 22.61 7.84
CA GLU A 6 16.01 21.81 7.29
C GLU A 6 15.68 20.31 7.36
N LEU A 7 14.96 19.81 6.35
CA LEU A 7 14.72 18.38 6.20
C LEU A 7 15.99 17.70 5.68
N ASN A 8 16.59 16.82 6.50
CA ASN A 8 17.64 15.91 6.03
C ASN A 8 17.10 15.08 4.86
N THR A 9 17.75 15.20 3.69
CA THR A 9 17.38 14.43 2.51
C THR A 9 17.62 12.93 2.78
N MET A 10 16.55 12.15 2.81
CA MET A 10 16.67 10.69 2.87
C MET A 10 17.06 10.16 1.49
N LYS A 11 18.11 9.34 1.41
CA LYS A 11 18.43 8.62 0.17
C LYS A 11 17.33 7.59 -0.11
N THR A 12 16.64 7.73 -1.23
CA THR A 12 15.71 6.70 -1.71
C THR A 12 16.48 5.39 -1.93
N PRO A 13 16.03 4.27 -1.35
CA PRO A 13 16.64 2.97 -1.62
C PRO A 13 16.72 2.70 -3.13
N GLN A 14 17.87 2.23 -3.62
CA GLN A 14 18.08 2.03 -5.07
C GLN A 14 16.99 1.16 -5.72
N LYS A 15 16.44 0.17 -4.99
CA LYS A 15 15.37 -0.73 -5.46
C LYS A 15 14.03 -0.03 -5.69
N THR A 16 13.80 1.12 -5.07
CA THR A 16 12.56 1.90 -5.15
C THR A 16 12.80 3.29 -5.75
N ASN A 17 13.95 3.53 -6.38
CA ASN A 17 14.26 4.81 -7.00
C ASN A 17 13.49 4.94 -8.33
N PRO A 18 12.50 5.85 -8.43
CA PRO A 18 11.65 5.97 -9.61
C PRO A 18 12.39 6.53 -10.83
N ILE A 19 13.55 7.16 -10.66
CA ILE A 19 14.29 7.87 -11.72
C ILE A 19 14.73 6.93 -12.86
N ASN A 20 15.01 5.65 -12.56
CA ASN A 20 15.52 4.68 -13.54
C ASN A 20 14.50 3.58 -13.89
N PHE A 21 13.25 3.67 -13.41
CA PHE A 21 12.23 2.67 -13.73
C PHE A 21 11.48 3.06 -15.01
N SER A 22 11.42 2.15 -15.99
CA SER A 22 10.44 2.25 -17.08
C SER A 22 9.05 1.97 -16.49
N ILE A 23 8.37 3.05 -16.10
CA ILE A 23 7.15 3.06 -15.27
C ILE A 23 5.97 2.30 -15.91
N LYS A 24 5.89 2.23 -17.25
CA LYS A 24 4.58 2.06 -17.90
C LYS A 24 4.06 0.62 -17.97
N GLY A 25 4.91 -0.39 -18.18
CA GLY A 25 4.45 -1.77 -18.35
C GLY A 25 4.31 -2.54 -17.04
N LYS A 26 5.39 -2.58 -16.26
CA LYS A 26 5.50 -3.46 -15.08
C LYS A 26 4.65 -2.97 -13.91
N ALA A 27 4.65 -1.66 -13.64
CA ALA A 27 3.88 -1.11 -12.52
C ALA A 27 2.37 -1.28 -12.71
N MET A 28 1.87 -1.12 -13.94
CA MET A 28 0.45 -1.32 -14.25
C MET A 28 0.04 -2.80 -14.12
N ALA A 29 0.89 -3.72 -14.58
CA ALA A 29 0.66 -5.16 -14.41
C ALA A 29 0.65 -5.57 -12.92
N GLU A 30 1.59 -5.05 -12.13
CA GLU A 30 1.64 -5.28 -10.67
C GLU A 30 0.43 -4.70 -9.96
N LEU A 31 -0.02 -3.49 -10.32
CA LEU A 31 -1.24 -2.90 -9.79
C LEU A 31 -2.46 -3.79 -10.05
N ILE A 32 -2.66 -4.22 -11.30
CA ILE A 32 -3.78 -5.10 -11.67
C ILE A 32 -3.72 -6.42 -10.90
N LYS A 33 -2.53 -7.01 -10.76
CA LYS A 33 -2.33 -8.24 -9.97
C LYS A 33 -2.75 -8.03 -8.52
N ASN A 34 -2.28 -6.95 -7.88
CA ASN A 34 -2.60 -6.66 -6.48
C ASN A 34 -4.11 -6.42 -6.28
N LEU A 35 -4.77 -5.72 -7.21
CA LEU A 35 -6.23 -5.51 -7.15
C LEU A 35 -7.01 -6.84 -7.25
N LYS A 36 -6.58 -7.77 -8.11
CA LYS A 36 -7.18 -9.11 -8.20
C LYS A 36 -6.97 -9.93 -6.93
N GLU A 37 -5.79 -9.87 -6.34
CA GLU A 37 -5.50 -10.56 -5.07
C GLU A 37 -6.37 -10.02 -3.92
N ILE A 38 -6.51 -8.68 -3.84
CA ILE A 38 -7.42 -8.04 -2.87
C ILE A 38 -8.87 -8.49 -3.12
N GLN A 39 -9.30 -8.59 -4.39
CA GLN A 39 -10.64 -9.08 -4.73
C GLN A 39 -10.84 -10.52 -4.26
N VAL A 40 -9.87 -11.42 -4.47
CA VAL A 40 -9.94 -12.82 -3.99
C VAL A 40 -10.06 -12.86 -2.45
N ILE A 41 -9.22 -12.09 -1.75
CA ILE A 41 -9.27 -11.98 -0.29
C ILE A 41 -10.66 -11.51 0.15
N HIS A 42 -11.18 -10.43 -0.43
CA HIS A 42 -12.48 -9.86 -0.11
C HIS A 42 -13.61 -10.89 -0.18
N HIS A 43 -13.65 -11.73 -1.21
CA HIS A 43 -14.68 -12.78 -1.35
C HIS A 43 -14.62 -13.84 -0.25
N SER A 44 -13.45 -14.04 0.35
CA SER A 44 -13.26 -15.02 1.43
C SER A 44 -13.54 -14.46 2.83
N LEU A 45 -13.48 -13.13 3.02
CA LEU A 45 -13.63 -12.48 4.33
C LEU A 45 -14.92 -12.83 5.11
N PRO A 46 -16.09 -13.02 4.49
CA PRO A 46 -17.33 -13.33 5.24
C PRO A 46 -17.23 -14.60 6.11
N SER A 47 -16.31 -15.51 5.78
CA SER A 47 -16.08 -16.75 6.52
C SER A 47 -15.15 -16.61 7.73
N TYR A 48 -14.64 -15.40 8.02
CA TYR A 48 -13.57 -15.19 8.99
C TYR A 48 -13.87 -14.06 9.99
N ASP A 49 -13.53 -14.29 11.25
CA ASP A 49 -13.49 -13.24 12.27
C ASP A 49 -12.19 -12.42 12.15
N LEU A 50 -12.32 -11.24 11.53
CA LEU A 50 -11.21 -10.33 11.25
C LEU A 50 -10.56 -9.75 12.52
N GLY A 51 -11.26 -9.78 13.66
CA GLY A 51 -10.78 -9.28 14.95
C GLY A 51 -10.00 -10.34 15.74
N ARG A 52 -10.18 -11.62 15.41
CA ARG A 52 -9.53 -12.75 16.09
C ARG A 52 -8.28 -13.24 15.36
N ILE A 53 -8.30 -13.28 14.03
CA ILE A 53 -7.18 -13.79 13.23
C ILE A 53 -6.02 -12.80 13.27
N LYS A 54 -4.80 -13.31 13.52
CA LYS A 54 -3.57 -12.52 13.55
C LYS A 54 -2.67 -12.87 12.36
N THR A 55 -2.11 -11.85 11.74
CA THR A 55 -1.22 -11.94 10.57
C THR A 55 0.16 -11.39 10.94
N SER A 56 1.20 -12.10 10.50
CA SER A 56 2.57 -11.57 10.54
C SER A 56 2.74 -10.50 9.46
N ILE A 57 3.59 -9.52 9.72
CA ILE A 57 3.86 -8.39 8.82
C ILE A 57 5.34 -8.36 8.46
N SER A 58 5.64 -7.93 7.23
CA SER A 58 7.00 -8.02 6.68
C SER A 58 8.03 -7.12 7.37
N PHE A 59 7.58 -6.10 8.11
CA PHE A 59 8.44 -5.11 8.76
C PHE A 59 8.67 -5.36 10.26
N SER A 60 7.98 -6.33 10.86
CA SER A 60 8.20 -6.71 12.26
C SER A 60 7.86 -8.18 12.50
N SER A 61 8.84 -8.95 12.97
CA SER A 61 8.63 -10.33 13.41
C SER A 61 8.05 -10.42 14.83
N LEU A 62 8.18 -9.35 15.62
CA LEU A 62 7.75 -9.31 17.02
C LEU A 62 6.27 -8.96 17.19
N ILE A 63 5.68 -8.29 16.19
CA ILE A 63 4.32 -7.78 16.26
C ILE A 63 3.48 -8.48 15.18
N LYS A 64 2.32 -8.99 15.58
CA LYS A 64 1.27 -9.45 14.67
C LYS A 64 0.09 -8.52 14.75
N LEU A 65 -0.49 -8.19 13.60
CA LEU A 65 -1.70 -7.38 13.52
C LEU A 65 -2.91 -8.27 13.40
N LYS A 66 -4.09 -7.78 13.79
CA LYS A 66 -5.33 -8.47 13.42
C LYS A 66 -5.49 -8.41 11.90
N LEU A 67 -6.19 -9.38 11.33
CA LEU A 67 -6.45 -9.40 9.89
C LEU A 67 -7.15 -8.11 9.44
N GLY A 68 -8.13 -7.64 10.21
CA GLY A 68 -8.80 -6.36 9.94
C GLY A 68 -7.84 -5.17 9.94
N ASP A 69 -6.91 -5.11 10.91
CA ASP A 69 -5.91 -4.03 10.98
C ASP A 69 -4.90 -4.11 9.84
N THR A 70 -4.52 -5.32 9.42
CA THR A 70 -3.65 -5.53 8.25
C THR A 70 -4.31 -5.04 6.97
N LEU A 71 -5.59 -5.36 6.76
CA LEU A 71 -6.33 -4.89 5.59
C LEU A 71 -6.44 -3.35 5.58
N ARG A 72 -6.61 -2.71 6.73
CA ARG A 72 -6.60 -1.24 6.83
C ARG A 72 -5.26 -0.64 6.40
N VAL A 73 -4.14 -1.24 6.81
CA VAL A 73 -2.79 -0.82 6.38
C VAL A 73 -2.63 -0.92 4.86
N VAL A 74 -3.25 -1.93 4.23
CA VAL A 74 -3.18 -2.11 2.76
C VAL A 74 -4.12 -1.17 2.01
N ILE A 75 -5.34 -0.95 2.52
CA ILE A 75 -6.41 -0.26 1.77
C ILE A 75 -6.35 1.26 1.96
N TYR A 76 -6.17 1.75 3.20
CA TYR A 76 -6.32 3.18 3.49
C TYR A 76 -5.33 4.10 2.77
N PRO A 77 -4.05 3.72 2.58
CA PRO A 77 -3.12 4.55 1.80
C PRO A 77 -3.55 4.75 0.34
N ASN A 78 -4.36 3.85 -0.23
CA ASN A 78 -4.76 3.95 -1.64
C ASN A 78 -5.72 5.11 -1.89
N GLU A 79 -6.57 5.48 -0.92
CA GLU A 79 -7.59 6.52 -1.08
C GLU A 79 -7.01 7.90 -1.46
N PRO A 80 -6.01 8.47 -0.75
CA PRO A 80 -5.40 9.72 -1.17
C PRO A 80 -4.68 9.62 -2.52
N HIS A 81 -4.09 8.46 -2.85
CA HIS A 81 -3.43 8.25 -4.15
C HIS A 81 -4.42 8.20 -5.30
N LEU A 82 -5.59 7.57 -5.12
CA LEU A 82 -6.67 7.59 -6.10
C LEU A 82 -7.16 9.02 -6.36
N ARG A 83 -7.39 9.80 -5.29
CA ARG A 83 -7.75 11.22 -5.43
C ARG A 83 -6.68 12.05 -6.14
N GLN A 84 -5.40 11.79 -5.86
CA GLN A 84 -4.29 12.46 -6.55
C GLN A 84 -4.28 12.12 -8.04
N ALA A 85 -4.47 10.84 -8.40
CA ALA A 85 -4.56 10.39 -9.78
C ALA A 85 -5.78 11.01 -10.50
N GLU A 86 -6.96 11.00 -9.88
CA GLU A 86 -8.15 11.64 -10.43
C GLU A 86 -7.95 13.14 -10.68
N LYS A 87 -7.30 13.85 -9.75
CA LYS A 87 -6.98 15.27 -9.93
C LYS A 87 -6.00 15.50 -11.09
N ALA A 88 -5.00 14.63 -11.26
CA ALA A 88 -4.04 14.72 -12.34
C ALA A 88 -4.65 14.40 -13.72
N LEU A 89 -5.75 13.63 -13.76
CA LEU A 89 -6.47 13.26 -14.99
C LEU A 89 -7.59 14.25 -15.36
N LYS A 90 -7.95 15.17 -14.47
CA LYS A 90 -8.89 16.25 -14.76
C LYS A 90 -8.11 17.44 -15.34
N PRO A 91 -8.56 18.04 -16.46
CA PRO A 91 -7.90 19.18 -17.09
C PRO A 91 -7.90 20.44 -16.22
#